data_AF-A0AA36BUS9-F1
#
_entry.id   AF-A0AA36BUS9-F1
#
_cell.length_a   1.000
_cell.length_b   1.000
_cell.length_c   1.000
_cell.angle_alpha   90.00
_cell.angle_beta   90.00
_cell.angle_gamma   90.00
#
_symmetry.space_group_name_H-M   'P 1'
#
loop_
_entity.id
_entity.type
_entity.pdbx_description
1 polymer ?
#
loop_
_entity_poly.entity_id
_entity_poly.type
_entity_poly.pdbx_seq_one_letter_code
_entity_poly.pdbx_strand_id
1 'polypeptide(L)'
;MLQQAEISEDSDNAICALLSVTKECLQYSKDLDCRFYDCLNQRFPCGETQEKNKSRAHCLKTKQNSVQLSEVGNIWINSIIRCFIDDLTKIYQRPSLDCKNANKIVVKIQRKCYTDNDFCNVGWDHRKKMWQLFSEPIKTSKTHYYKMMWDNLRDISSKCKNTSAEKLEEWIKGQFNDDKGSLH
;
A
#
# COMPACT_ATOMS: atom_id res chain seq x y z
N MET A 1 -21.53 13.14 46.82
CA MET A 1 -22.28 12.75 45.61
C MET A 1 -21.38 12.98 44.42
N LEU A 2 -20.75 11.91 43.93
CA LEU A 2 -19.97 11.93 42.69
C LEU A 2 -20.95 11.72 41.55
N GLN A 3 -21.07 12.72 40.68
CA GLN A 3 -21.87 12.67 39.47
C GLN A 3 -21.12 11.78 38.47
N GLN A 4 -21.71 10.63 38.15
CA GLN A 4 -21.19 9.72 37.14
C GLN A 4 -21.33 10.40 35.78
N ALA A 5 -20.22 10.55 35.06
CA ALA A 5 -20.24 10.96 33.68
C ALA A 5 -20.71 9.77 32.83
N GLU A 6 -21.82 9.97 32.14
CA GLU A 6 -22.35 9.06 31.12
C GLU A 6 -21.34 8.96 29.97
N ILE A 7 -20.87 7.74 29.69
CA ILE A 7 -20.03 7.44 28.53
C ILE A 7 -20.99 7.33 27.33
N SER A 8 -20.99 8.35 26.47
CA SER A 8 -21.65 8.27 25.17
C SER A 8 -20.85 7.35 24.24
N GLU A 9 -21.47 6.26 23.78
CA GLU A 9 -20.89 5.25 22.89
C GLU A 9 -20.78 5.67 21.40
N ASP A 10 -20.57 6.95 21.07
CA ASP A 10 -20.63 7.37 19.65
C ASP A 10 -19.64 8.46 19.18
N SER A 11 -18.45 8.60 19.78
CA SER A 11 -17.44 9.53 19.26
C SER A 11 -15.98 9.04 19.39
N ASP A 12 -15.28 9.11 18.25
CA ASP A 12 -13.82 9.13 18.05
C ASP A 12 -13.05 7.79 17.98
N ASN A 13 -13.13 7.15 16.80
CA ASN A 13 -12.28 6.02 16.37
C ASN A 13 -10.91 6.45 15.79
N ALA A 14 -10.53 7.72 15.95
CA ALA A 14 -9.22 8.20 15.57
C ALA A 14 -8.20 7.82 16.64
N ILE A 15 -7.15 7.08 16.28
CA ILE A 15 -6.04 6.82 17.19
C ILE A 15 -5.17 8.08 17.23
N CYS A 16 -5.08 8.69 18.41
CA CYS A 16 -4.08 9.71 18.69
C CYS A 16 -2.67 9.15 18.52
N ALA A 17 -1.75 9.96 17.98
CA ALA A 17 -0.37 9.54 17.86
C ALA A 17 0.21 9.13 19.21
N LEU A 18 0.72 7.89 19.31
CA LEU A 18 1.28 7.36 20.56
C LEU A 18 2.71 7.83 20.83
N LEU A 19 3.44 8.16 19.77
CA LEU A 19 4.81 8.67 19.81
C LEU A 19 4.86 10.06 19.19
N SER A 20 5.96 10.79 19.36
CA SER A 20 6.22 12.05 18.65
C SER A 20 6.82 11.80 17.25
N VAL A 21 6.84 12.83 16.41
CA VAL A 21 7.53 12.80 15.12
C VAL A 21 9.03 12.90 15.40
N THR A 22 9.84 11.96 14.92
CA THR A 22 11.29 11.99 15.14
C THR A 22 12.05 12.34 13.86
N LYS A 23 13.21 13.00 14.02
CA LYS A 23 14.11 13.29 12.90
C LYS A 23 14.61 12.01 12.22
N GLU A 24 14.85 10.96 13.00
CA GLU A 24 15.27 9.66 12.49
C GLU A 24 14.22 9.05 11.55
N CYS A 25 12.95 9.04 11.95
CA CYS A 25 11.87 8.52 11.11
C CYS A 25 11.66 9.36 9.85
N LEU A 26 11.79 10.69 9.94
CA LEU A 26 11.77 11.55 8.76
C LEU A 26 12.94 11.28 7.83
N GLN A 27 14.11 10.95 8.38
CA GLN A 27 15.28 10.57 7.59
C GLN A 27 15.07 9.22 6.90
N TYR A 28 14.49 8.21 7.58
CA TYR A 28 14.11 6.95 6.92
C TYR A 28 13.15 7.16 5.77
N SER A 29 12.16 8.06 5.91
CA SER A 29 11.31 8.44 4.80
C SER A 29 12.11 9.04 3.64
N LYS A 30 12.96 10.03 3.92
CA LYS A 30 13.79 10.71 2.89
C LYS A 30 14.67 9.74 2.11
N ASP A 31 15.23 8.75 2.79
CA ASP A 31 16.12 7.73 2.21
C ASP A 31 15.34 6.55 1.57
N LEU A 32 14.00 6.63 1.56
CA LEU A 32 13.09 5.56 1.16
C LEU A 32 13.37 4.25 1.92
N ASP A 33 13.88 4.33 3.14
CA ASP A 33 14.23 3.17 3.98
C ASP A 33 12.95 2.50 4.49
N CYS A 34 12.87 1.18 4.32
CA CYS A 34 11.70 0.40 4.75
C CYS A 34 11.47 0.42 6.27
N ARG A 35 12.47 0.83 7.08
CA ARG A 35 12.31 1.11 8.52
C ARG A 35 11.32 2.24 8.81
N PHE A 36 11.03 3.11 7.84
CA PHE A 36 10.00 4.13 7.98
C PHE A 36 8.61 3.54 8.29
N TYR A 37 8.29 2.36 7.77
CA TYR A 37 7.02 1.70 8.08
C TYR A 37 6.91 1.29 9.56
N ASP A 38 8.03 0.98 10.22
CA ASP A 38 8.05 0.68 11.65
C ASP A 38 7.69 1.94 12.45
N CYS A 39 8.25 3.09 12.06
CA CYS A 39 7.90 4.39 12.65
C CYS A 39 6.40 4.71 12.52
N LEU A 40 5.83 4.49 11.33
CA LEU A 40 4.41 4.73 11.08
C LEU A 40 3.54 3.81 11.96
N ASN A 41 3.87 2.53 12.04
CA ASN A 41 3.12 1.53 12.81
C ASN A 41 3.28 1.69 14.33
N GLN A 42 4.43 2.18 14.80
CA GLN A 42 4.63 2.51 16.21
C GLN A 42 3.86 3.77 16.61
N ARG A 43 3.81 4.78 15.74
CA ARG A 43 3.06 6.02 15.98
C ARG A 43 1.55 5.79 15.89
N PHE A 44 1.11 5.00 14.91
CA PHE A 44 -0.29 4.66 14.67
C PHE A 44 -0.45 3.14 14.53
N PRO A 45 -0.63 2.40 15.63
CA PRO A 45 -0.76 0.94 15.61
C PRO A 45 -2.15 0.50 15.14
N CYS A 46 -2.49 0.80 13.89
CA CYS A 46 -3.70 0.28 13.26
C CYS A 46 -3.57 -1.22 12.97
N GLY A 47 -4.62 -1.99 13.27
CA GLY A 47 -4.69 -3.42 12.99
C GLY A 47 -4.09 -4.31 14.09
N GLU A 48 -4.12 -5.63 13.85
CA GLU A 48 -3.62 -6.62 14.80
C GLU A 48 -2.08 -6.62 14.88
N THR A 49 -1.54 -7.00 16.03
CA THR A 49 -0.08 -7.03 16.28
C THR A 49 0.70 -7.82 15.23
N GLN A 50 0.10 -8.88 14.65
CA GLN A 50 0.70 -9.71 13.60
C GLN A 50 0.84 -8.99 12.25
N GLU A 51 0.21 -7.82 12.07
CA GLU A 51 0.22 -7.05 10.81
C GLU A 51 1.33 -6.00 10.76
N LYS A 52 1.88 -5.62 11.92
CA LYS A 52 2.81 -4.48 12.08
C LYS A 52 4.11 -4.60 11.28
N ASN A 53 4.49 -5.80 10.84
CA ASN A 53 5.71 -6.01 10.04
C ASN A 53 5.43 -6.25 8.55
N LYS A 54 4.17 -6.37 8.13
CA LYS A 54 3.82 -6.74 6.75
C LYS A 54 4.22 -5.64 5.76
N SER A 55 4.03 -4.36 6.12
CA SER A 55 4.38 -3.22 5.25
C SER A 55 5.89 -3.11 5.04
N ARG A 56 6.71 -3.29 6.09
CA ARG A 56 8.17 -3.31 5.97
C ARG A 56 8.65 -4.49 5.14
N ALA A 57 8.12 -5.68 5.38
CA ALA A 57 8.45 -6.87 4.60
C ALA A 57 8.10 -6.70 3.11
N HIS A 58 6.92 -6.11 2.82
CA HIS A 58 6.51 -5.79 1.45
C HIS A 58 7.47 -4.78 0.80
N CYS A 59 7.83 -3.70 1.50
CA CYS A 59 8.81 -2.72 1.02
C CYS A 59 10.15 -3.37 0.67
N LEU A 60 10.69 -4.22 1.55
CA LEU A 60 11.95 -4.92 1.32
C LEU A 60 11.87 -5.84 0.09
N LYS A 61 10.79 -6.63 -0.02
CA LYS A 61 10.57 -7.51 -1.18
C LYS A 61 10.42 -6.72 -2.48
N THR A 62 9.73 -5.59 -2.45
CA THR A 62 9.61 -4.71 -3.62
C THR A 62 10.96 -4.13 -4.04
N LYS A 63 11.78 -3.66 -3.10
CA LYS A 63 13.16 -3.20 -3.37
C LYS A 63 14.06 -4.32 -3.91
N GLN A 64 13.93 -5.54 -3.38
CA GLN A 64 14.68 -6.70 -3.87
C GLN A 64 14.29 -7.10 -5.30
N ASN A 65 13.02 -6.94 -5.66
CA ASN A 65 12.51 -7.30 -6.98
C ASN A 65 12.67 -6.18 -8.02
N SER A 66 12.76 -4.91 -7.58
CA SER A 66 12.93 -3.76 -8.50
C SER A 66 14.24 -3.84 -9.28
N VAL A 67 15.29 -4.46 -8.73
CA VAL A 67 16.57 -4.68 -9.43
C VAL A 67 16.44 -5.62 -10.64
N GLN A 68 15.36 -6.40 -10.72
CA GLN A 68 15.10 -7.32 -11.83
C GLN A 68 14.22 -6.70 -12.92
N LEU A 69 13.87 -5.41 -12.78
CA LEU A 69 13.17 -4.65 -13.81
C LEU A 69 14.18 -4.14 -14.84
N SER A 70 13.70 -3.81 -16.04
CA SER A 70 14.50 -3.01 -16.97
C SER A 70 14.82 -1.64 -16.36
N GLU A 71 15.74 -0.90 -16.96
CA GLU A 71 16.06 0.47 -16.52
C GLU A 71 14.80 1.35 -16.42
N VAL A 72 13.95 1.33 -17.44
CA VAL A 72 12.65 2.04 -17.45
C VAL A 72 11.75 1.57 -16.30
N GLY A 73 11.63 0.25 -16.09
CA GLY A 73 10.81 -0.30 -15.02
C GLY A 73 11.34 0.06 -13.63
N ASN A 74 12.67 0.15 -13.47
CA ASN A 74 13.31 0.54 -12.22
C ASN A 74 13.08 2.04 -11.90
N ILE A 75 13.22 2.91 -12.89
CA ILE A 75 12.87 4.34 -12.77
C ILE A 75 11.40 4.50 -12.38
N TRP A 76 10.51 3.77 -13.07
CA TRP A 76 9.08 3.80 -12.83
C TRP A 76 8.69 3.38 -11.40
N ILE A 77 9.13 2.20 -10.96
CA ILE A 77 8.77 1.71 -9.62
C ILE A 77 9.34 2.58 -8.50
N ASN A 78 10.56 3.13 -8.67
CA ASN A 78 11.14 4.04 -7.68
C ASN A 78 10.35 5.35 -7.57
N SER A 79 9.81 5.84 -8.69
CA SER A 79 8.97 7.04 -8.71
C SER A 79 7.65 6.80 -7.98
N ILE A 80 7.04 5.62 -8.15
CA ILE A 80 5.88 5.19 -7.35
C ILE A 80 6.22 5.10 -5.86
N ILE A 81 7.33 4.43 -5.50
CA ILE A 81 7.76 4.26 -4.10
C ILE A 81 7.96 5.62 -3.44
N ARG A 82 8.66 6.54 -4.11
CA ARG A 82 8.87 7.90 -3.62
C ARG A 82 7.54 8.61 -3.38
N CYS A 83 6.65 8.61 -4.37
CA CYS A 83 5.31 9.20 -4.21
C CYS A 83 4.55 8.62 -3.01
N PHE A 84 4.63 7.30 -2.82
CA PHE A 84 3.95 6.61 -1.71
C PHE A 84 4.50 7.06 -0.36
N ILE A 85 5.83 7.08 -0.22
CA ILE A 85 6.51 7.49 1.01
C ILE A 85 6.25 8.97 1.32
N ASP A 86 6.21 9.85 0.32
CA ASP A 86 5.90 11.27 0.51
C ASP A 86 4.51 11.47 1.15
N ASP A 87 3.49 10.78 0.66
CA ASP A 87 2.14 10.88 1.23
C ASP A 87 2.02 10.18 2.59
N LEU A 88 2.70 9.06 2.80
CA LEU A 88 2.78 8.42 4.12
C LEU A 88 3.55 9.28 5.13
N THR A 89 4.51 10.09 4.70
CA THR A 89 5.25 11.04 5.56
C THR A 89 4.33 12.14 6.06
N LYS A 90 3.47 12.67 5.17
CA LYS A 90 2.43 13.62 5.57
C LYS A 90 1.48 13.01 6.59
N ILE A 91 1.18 11.71 6.49
CA ILE A 91 0.37 11.00 7.49
C ILE A 91 1.13 10.84 8.81
N TYR A 92 2.40 10.43 8.77
CA TYR A 92 3.26 10.33 9.94
C TYR A 92 3.31 11.64 10.74
N GLN A 93 3.26 12.79 10.06
CA GLN A 93 3.27 14.10 10.69
C GLN A 93 1.92 14.52 11.32
N ARG A 94 0.83 13.78 11.10
CA ARG A 94 -0.50 14.13 11.65
C ARG A 94 -0.55 13.91 13.17
N PRO A 95 -1.46 14.63 13.86
CA PRO A 95 -1.72 14.38 15.28
C PRO A 95 -2.47 13.07 15.53
N SER A 96 -3.27 12.60 14.57
CA SER A 96 -4.07 11.38 14.69
C SER A 96 -4.26 10.68 13.33
N LEU A 97 -4.66 9.41 13.37
CA LEU A 97 -5.04 8.60 12.21
C LEU A 97 -6.32 7.83 12.50
N ASP A 98 -7.30 7.93 11.60
CA ASP A 98 -8.49 7.07 11.64
C ASP A 98 -8.15 5.68 11.08
N CYS A 99 -8.00 4.70 11.98
CA CYS A 99 -7.65 3.34 11.61
C CYS A 99 -8.76 2.61 10.84
N LYS A 100 -10.04 2.99 10.99
CA LYS A 100 -11.14 2.41 10.19
C LYS A 100 -11.00 2.78 8.71
N ASN A 101 -10.42 3.95 8.44
CA ASN A 101 -10.21 4.46 7.09
C ASN A 101 -8.76 4.37 6.58
N ALA A 102 -7.82 3.83 7.38
CA ALA A 102 -6.41 3.70 6.99
C ALA A 102 -6.22 2.97 5.65
N ASN A 103 -6.93 1.86 5.43
CA ASN A 103 -6.88 1.13 4.16
C ASN A 103 -7.39 1.97 2.97
N LYS A 104 -8.45 2.77 3.17
CA LYS A 104 -8.96 3.67 2.12
C LYS A 104 -7.94 4.77 1.80
N ILE A 105 -7.25 5.29 2.81
CA ILE A 105 -6.17 6.26 2.62
C ILE A 105 -5.04 5.65 1.77
N VAL A 106 -4.60 4.44 2.11
CA VAL A 106 -3.55 3.73 1.36
C VAL A 106 -3.97 3.45 -0.09
N VAL A 107 -5.20 3.00 -0.32
CA VAL A 107 -5.77 2.80 -1.66
C VAL A 107 -5.79 4.10 -2.47
N LYS A 108 -6.15 5.23 -1.84
CA LYS A 108 -6.13 6.55 -2.47
C LYS A 108 -4.72 6.98 -2.84
N ILE A 109 -3.74 6.77 -1.97
CA ILE A 109 -2.33 7.04 -2.23
C ILE A 109 -1.84 6.18 -3.40
N GLN A 110 -2.13 4.88 -3.40
CA GLN A 110 -1.76 3.99 -4.50
C GLN A 110 -2.33 4.46 -5.83
N ARG A 111 -3.63 4.79 -5.85
CA ARG A 111 -4.29 5.32 -7.04
C ARG A 111 -3.57 6.54 -7.57
N LYS A 112 -3.38 7.55 -6.72
CA LYS A 112 -2.66 8.77 -7.08
C LYS A 112 -1.27 8.44 -7.62
N CYS A 113 -0.47 7.69 -6.89
CA CYS A 113 0.92 7.45 -7.25
C CYS A 113 1.10 6.65 -8.53
N TYR A 114 0.25 5.66 -8.80
CA TYR A 114 0.32 4.92 -10.06
C TYR A 114 -0.15 5.78 -11.23
N THR A 115 -1.24 6.55 -11.06
CA THR A 115 -1.73 7.46 -12.11
C THR A 115 -0.72 8.58 -12.43
N ASP A 116 -0.14 9.21 -11.41
CA ASP A 116 0.84 10.30 -11.57
C ASP A 116 2.17 9.81 -12.18
N ASN A 117 2.45 8.51 -12.12
CA ASN A 117 3.70 7.91 -12.60
C ASN A 117 3.44 6.94 -13.75
N ASP A 118 2.62 7.35 -14.71
CA ASP A 118 2.56 6.75 -16.06
C ASP A 118 2.19 5.25 -16.11
N PHE A 119 1.44 4.77 -15.12
CA PHE A 119 1.02 3.36 -15.07
C PHE A 119 0.31 2.89 -16.35
N CYS A 120 -0.47 3.77 -16.99
CA CYS A 120 -1.19 3.43 -18.22
C CYS A 120 -0.27 3.05 -19.37
N ASN A 121 0.94 3.60 -19.44
CA ASN A 121 1.88 3.33 -20.52
C ASN A 121 2.90 2.25 -20.12
N VAL A 122 3.33 2.25 -18.86
CA VAL A 122 4.42 1.39 -18.38
C VAL A 122 3.92 0.06 -17.79
N GLY A 123 2.68 0.02 -17.30
CA GLY A 123 2.14 -1.13 -16.57
C GLY A 123 2.09 -2.43 -17.39
N TRP A 124 1.81 -2.35 -18.69
CA TRP A 124 1.72 -3.54 -19.56
C TRP A 124 3.05 -4.29 -19.66
N ASP A 125 4.13 -3.58 -19.95
CA ASP A 125 5.45 -4.19 -20.18
C ASP A 125 6.02 -4.81 -18.91
N HIS A 126 5.64 -4.31 -17.74
CA HIS A 126 6.11 -4.80 -16.44
C HIS A 126 5.12 -5.69 -15.69
N ARG A 127 3.97 -6.01 -16.29
CA ARG A 127 2.85 -6.72 -15.63
C ARG A 127 3.26 -7.98 -14.88
N LYS A 128 4.10 -8.84 -15.49
CA LYS A 128 4.55 -10.11 -14.88
C LYS A 128 5.38 -9.86 -13.62
N LYS A 129 6.30 -8.89 -13.66
CA LYS A 129 7.14 -8.53 -12.51
C LYS A 129 6.31 -7.84 -11.42
N MET A 130 5.36 -6.98 -11.81
CA MET A 130 4.40 -6.41 -10.89
C MET A 130 3.59 -7.51 -10.18
N TRP A 131 3.07 -8.50 -10.89
CA TRP A 131 2.37 -9.62 -10.26
C TRP A 131 3.22 -10.39 -9.27
N GLN A 132 4.51 -10.61 -9.53
CA GLN A 132 5.40 -11.28 -8.56
C GLN A 132 5.50 -10.53 -7.21
N LEU A 133 5.27 -9.22 -7.18
CA LEU A 133 5.22 -8.43 -5.94
C LEU A 133 3.97 -8.73 -5.09
N PHE A 134 2.86 -9.05 -5.76
CA PHE A 134 1.55 -9.21 -5.12
C PHE A 134 1.12 -10.69 -5.00
N SER A 135 1.55 -11.56 -5.90
CA SER A 135 1.05 -12.93 -6.04
C SER A 135 1.25 -13.76 -4.78
N GLU A 136 2.46 -13.73 -4.23
CA GLU A 136 2.80 -14.52 -3.05
C GLU A 136 2.07 -14.01 -1.80
N PRO A 137 2.08 -12.70 -1.48
CA PRO A 137 1.24 -12.18 -0.41
C PRO A 137 -0.26 -12.45 -0.61
N ILE A 138 -0.78 -12.39 -1.83
CA ILE A 138 -2.20 -12.68 -2.11
C ILE A 138 -2.52 -14.15 -1.78
N LYS A 139 -1.67 -15.09 -2.19
CA LYS A 139 -1.87 -16.53 -1.99
C LYS A 139 -1.71 -16.95 -0.54
N THR A 140 -0.72 -16.38 0.15
CA THR A 140 -0.31 -16.82 1.49
C THR A 140 -0.96 -16.00 2.61
N SER A 141 -1.40 -14.78 2.32
CA SER A 141 -2.02 -13.93 3.33
C SER A 141 -3.51 -14.20 3.45
N LYS A 142 -3.97 -14.42 4.69
CA LYS A 142 -5.40 -14.36 5.03
C LYS A 142 -5.96 -12.93 4.99
N THR A 143 -5.14 -11.93 4.71
CA THR A 143 -5.55 -10.53 4.74
C THR A 143 -6.21 -10.11 3.44
N HIS A 144 -7.32 -9.39 3.55
CA HIS A 144 -7.97 -8.78 2.40
C HIS A 144 -7.12 -7.66 1.76
N TYR A 145 -6.09 -7.17 2.47
CA TYR A 145 -5.28 -6.01 2.06
C TYR A 145 -4.63 -6.17 0.68
N TYR A 146 -3.92 -7.28 0.43
CA TYR A 146 -3.21 -7.45 -0.84
C TYR A 146 -4.18 -7.63 -2.03
N LYS A 147 -5.32 -8.30 -1.80
CA LYS A 147 -6.38 -8.40 -2.80
C LYS A 147 -6.97 -7.04 -3.13
N MET A 148 -7.29 -6.24 -2.11
CA MET A 148 -7.75 -4.86 -2.25
C MET A 148 -6.76 -3.99 -3.05
N MET A 149 -5.46 -4.07 -2.74
CA MET A 149 -4.43 -3.32 -3.46
C MET A 149 -4.30 -3.74 -4.93
N TRP A 150 -4.47 -5.03 -5.23
CA TRP A 150 -4.46 -5.54 -6.59
C TRP A 150 -5.73 -5.17 -7.36
N ASP A 151 -6.90 -5.25 -6.73
CA ASP A 151 -8.16 -4.77 -7.30
C ASP A 151 -8.12 -3.26 -7.59
N ASN A 152 -7.39 -2.47 -6.78
CA ASN A 152 -7.18 -1.06 -7.07
C ASN A 152 -6.30 -0.85 -8.30
N LEU A 153 -5.28 -1.69 -8.55
CA LEU A 153 -4.52 -1.65 -9.82
C LEU A 153 -5.40 -1.94 -11.04
N ARG A 154 -6.35 -2.87 -10.91
CA ARG A 154 -7.37 -3.11 -11.93
C ARG A 154 -8.21 -1.86 -12.21
N ASP A 155 -8.73 -1.21 -11.17
CA ASP A 155 -9.54 0.01 -11.30
C ASP A 155 -8.76 1.21 -11.85
N ILE A 156 -7.44 1.28 -11.61
CA ILE A 156 -6.59 2.28 -12.25
C ILE A 156 -6.44 1.95 -13.73
N SER A 157 -6.16 0.68 -14.07
CA SER A 157 -5.99 0.23 -15.46
C SER A 157 -7.24 0.48 -16.32
N SER A 158 -8.43 0.26 -15.76
CA SER A 158 -9.70 0.45 -16.49
C SER A 158 -10.03 1.90 -16.84
N LYS A 159 -9.30 2.86 -16.25
CA LYS A 159 -9.46 4.30 -16.53
C LYS A 159 -8.48 4.82 -17.57
N CYS A 160 -7.50 4.01 -17.95
CA CYS A 160 -6.58 4.33 -19.02
C CYS A 160 -7.28 4.16 -20.38
N LYS A 161 -6.96 5.02 -21.35
CA LYS A 161 -7.61 5.04 -22.67
C LYS A 161 -6.73 4.47 -23.79
N ASN A 162 -5.78 3.60 -23.45
CA ASN A 162 -4.84 3.03 -24.42
C ASN A 162 -4.96 1.50 -24.46
N THR A 163 -4.62 0.92 -25.62
CA THR A 163 -4.73 -0.52 -25.86
C THR A 163 -3.88 -1.36 -24.90
N SER A 164 -2.74 -0.83 -24.45
CA SER A 164 -1.87 -1.52 -23.49
C SER A 164 -2.55 -1.71 -22.14
N ALA A 165 -3.31 -0.72 -21.70
CA ALA A 165 -4.01 -0.75 -20.41
C ALA A 165 -5.31 -1.57 -20.43
N GLU A 166 -6.01 -1.64 -21.55
CA GLU A 166 -7.13 -2.58 -21.73
C GLU A 166 -6.64 -4.03 -21.57
N LYS A 167 -5.55 -4.38 -22.27
CA LYS A 167 -4.91 -5.69 -22.13
C LYS A 167 -4.42 -5.94 -20.71
N LEU A 168 -3.88 -4.91 -20.05
CA LEU A 168 -3.42 -5.01 -18.66
C LEU A 168 -4.59 -5.28 -17.71
N GLU A 169 -5.72 -4.61 -17.88
CA GLU A 169 -6.92 -4.82 -17.08
C GLU A 169 -7.42 -6.27 -17.22
N GLU A 170 -7.55 -6.76 -18.44
CA GLU A 170 -7.94 -8.15 -18.72
C GLU A 170 -6.97 -9.15 -18.09
N TRP A 171 -5.67 -8.89 -18.21
CA TRP A 171 -4.64 -9.73 -17.62
C TRP A 171 -4.70 -9.76 -16.09
N ILE A 172 -4.90 -8.60 -15.45
CA ILE A 172 -5.08 -8.45 -14.00
C ILE A 172 -6.33 -9.21 -13.53
N LYS A 173 -7.44 -9.17 -14.29
CA LYS A 173 -8.66 -9.96 -14.01
C LYS A 173 -8.37 -11.46 -14.07
N GLY A 174 -7.56 -11.89 -15.04
CA GLY A 174 -7.21 -13.31 -15.23
C GLY A 174 -6.42 -13.91 -14.06
N GLN A 175 -5.58 -13.14 -13.36
CA GLN A 175 -4.67 -13.66 -12.33
C GLN A 175 -5.37 -14.29 -11.10
N PHE A 176 -6.68 -14.05 -10.90
CA PHE A 176 -7.45 -14.66 -9.81
C PHE A 176 -8.35 -15.83 -10.23
N ASN A 177 -8.56 -16.04 -11.52
CA ASN A 177 -9.48 -17.07 -12.00
C ASN A 177 -8.83 -18.46 -12.08
N ASP A 178 -7.50 -18.54 -12.03
CA ASP A 178 -6.75 -19.79 -12.15
C ASP A 178 -6.74 -20.65 -10.87
N ASP A 179 -7.18 -20.12 -9.72
CA ASP A 179 -7.24 -20.87 -8.44
C ASP A 179 -8.56 -21.66 -8.24
N LYS A 180 -9.48 -21.67 -9.22
CA LYS A 180 -10.67 -22.56 -9.17
C LYS A 180 -10.39 -24.02 -9.57
N GLY A 181 -9.14 -24.38 -9.85
CA GLY A 181 -8.77 -25.69 -10.40
C GLY A 181 -8.02 -26.66 -9.47
N SER A 182 -7.72 -26.33 -8.22
CA SER A 182 -6.98 -27.25 -7.33
C SER A 182 -7.41 -27.16 -5.87
N LEU A 183 -8.63 -27.63 -5.63
CA LEU A 183 -9.06 -28.13 -4.33
C LEU A 183 -9.85 -29.43 -4.57
N HIS A 184 -9.10 -30.51 -4.82
CA HIS A 184 -9.51 -31.88 -4.54
C HIS A 184 -8.44 -32.52 -3.68
#